data_AF-A0A8T6WCE9-F1
#
_entry.id   AF-A0A8T6WCE9-F1
#
_cell.length_a   1.000
_cell.length_b   1.000
_cell.length_c   1.000
_cell.angle_alpha   90.00
_cell.angle_beta   90.00
_cell.angle_gamma   90.00
#
_symmetry.space_group_name_H-M   'P 1'
#
loop_
_entity.id
_entity.type
_entity.pdbx_description
1 polymer ?
#
loop_
_entity_poly.entity_id
_entity_poly.type
_entity_poly.pdbx_seq_one_letter_code
_entity_poly.pdbx_strand_id
1 'polypeptide(L)'
;KKLKKIEIVDRTKVLAEAGAILGTILNKTIKAGLTGFEFAAGIPGTVGGGIFMNAGANEGEIKDVVDTVWIWLDGEEIAINRENINFEYR
;
A
#
# COMPACT_ATOMS: atom_id res chain seq x y z
N LYS A 1 -6.08 13.72 -13.13
CA LYS A 1 -5.45 14.01 -11.81
C LYS A 1 -4.40 12.91 -11.56
N LYS A 2 -3.18 13.21 -11.11
CA LYS A 2 -2.18 12.17 -10.82
C LYS A 2 -2.39 11.68 -9.38
N LEU A 3 -2.77 10.43 -9.20
CA LEU A 3 -3.00 9.78 -7.90
C LEU A 3 -1.65 9.40 -7.26
N LYS A 4 -0.95 10.34 -6.63
CA LYS A 4 0.42 10.15 -6.10
C LYS A 4 0.64 10.69 -4.69
N LYS A 5 -0.40 11.18 -4.01
CA LYS A 5 -0.31 11.71 -2.65
C LYS A 5 0.07 10.60 -1.67
N ILE A 6 0.94 10.93 -0.73
CA ILE A 6 1.34 10.06 0.38
C ILE A 6 1.37 10.91 1.66
N GLU A 7 0.57 10.52 2.64
CA GLU A 7 0.35 11.22 3.89
C GLU A 7 0.55 10.27 5.07
N ILE A 8 1.35 10.68 6.04
CA ILE A 8 1.48 9.97 7.32
C ILE A 8 0.31 10.45 8.18
N VAL A 9 -0.64 9.57 8.47
CA VAL A 9 -1.88 9.92 9.18
C VAL A 9 -1.61 9.97 10.68
N ASP A 10 -0.84 9.01 11.19
CA ASP A 10 -0.42 8.94 12.59
C ASP A 10 0.86 8.09 12.76
N ARG A 11 1.16 7.65 13.99
CA ARG A 11 2.33 6.83 14.33
C ARG A 11 2.26 5.37 13.85
N THR A 12 1.20 4.98 13.14
CA THR A 12 0.94 3.61 12.70
C THR A 12 0.35 3.54 11.30
N LYS A 13 -0.25 4.61 10.78
CA LYS A 13 -0.98 4.62 9.51
C LYS A 13 -0.40 5.56 8.46
N VAL A 14 -0.37 5.07 7.22
CA VAL A 14 -0.01 5.84 6.02
C VAL A 14 -1.14 5.74 5.00
N LEU A 15 -1.56 6.88 4.47
CA LEU A 15 -2.49 6.95 3.35
C LEU A 15 -1.69 7.21 2.06
N ALA A 16 -1.83 6.33 1.08
CA ALA A 16 -1.15 6.43 -0.21
C ALA A 16 -2.14 6.24 -1.36
N GLU A 17 -2.14 7.19 -2.29
CA GLU A 17 -2.93 7.06 -3.52
C GLU A 17 -2.32 5.98 -4.45
N ALA A 18 -3.16 5.29 -5.24
CA ALA A 18 -2.78 4.09 -5.99
C ALA A 18 -1.57 4.23 -6.94
N GLY A 19 -1.27 5.43 -7.43
CA GLY A 19 -0.11 5.71 -8.29
C GLY A 19 1.16 6.16 -7.54
N ALA A 20 1.14 6.17 -6.21
CA ALA A 20 2.33 6.38 -5.38
C ALA A 20 3.32 5.23 -5.57
N ILE A 21 4.60 5.55 -5.72
CA ILE A 21 5.67 4.57 -5.91
C ILE A 21 6.01 3.91 -4.57
N LEU A 22 6.14 2.57 -4.55
CA LEU A 22 6.44 1.79 -3.34
C LEU A 22 7.69 2.30 -2.62
N GLY A 23 8.78 2.53 -3.35
CA GLY A 23 10.01 3.10 -2.79
C GLY A 23 9.84 4.52 -2.21
N THR A 24 8.92 5.33 -2.73
CA THR A 24 8.63 6.66 -2.16
C THR A 24 7.85 6.55 -0.85
N ILE A 25 6.92 5.59 -0.76
CA ILE A 25 6.19 5.27 0.47
C ILE A 25 7.17 4.77 1.53
N LEU A 26 8.04 3.81 1.19
CA LEU A 26 9.08 3.28 2.07
C LEU A 26 9.98 4.39 2.63
N ASN A 27 10.46 5.30 1.77
CA ASN A 27 11.30 6.41 2.24
C ASN A 27 10.55 7.35 3.21
N LYS A 28 9.24 7.50 3.06
CA LYS A 28 8.42 8.30 3.99
C LYS A 28 8.15 7.57 5.30
N THR A 29 7.87 6.27 5.27
CA THR A 29 7.68 5.47 6.49
C THR A 29 8.95 5.42 7.33
N ILE A 30 10.12 5.22 6.69
CA ILE A 30 11.43 5.27 7.37
C ILE A 30 11.64 6.63 8.07
N LYS A 31 11.40 7.74 7.36
CA LYS A 31 11.54 9.10 7.95
C LYS A 31 10.58 9.37 9.09
N ALA A 32 9.43 8.70 9.10
CA ALA A 32 8.44 8.79 10.17
C ALA A 32 8.70 7.80 11.32
N GLY A 33 9.73 6.94 11.22
CA GLY A 33 10.03 5.92 12.23
C GLY A 33 9.03 4.75 12.25
N LEU A 34 8.34 4.51 11.14
CA LEU A 34 7.40 3.39 10.98
C LEU A 34 8.11 2.16 10.43
N THR A 35 7.67 0.99 10.88
CA THR A 35 8.16 -0.35 10.46
C THR A 35 7.04 -1.17 9.85
N GLY A 36 7.37 -2.28 9.18
CA GLY A 36 6.47 -3.23 8.54
C GLY A 36 6.46 -3.14 7.01
N PHE A 37 6.90 -2.02 6.41
CA PHE A 37 6.88 -1.80 4.96
C PHE A 37 8.24 -2.09 4.27
N GLU A 38 9.23 -2.60 5.01
CA GLU A 38 10.60 -2.79 4.56
C GLU A 38 10.71 -3.78 3.40
N PHE A 39 9.80 -4.75 3.32
CA PHE A 39 9.73 -5.72 2.22
C PHE A 39 9.59 -5.05 0.85
N ALA A 40 9.03 -3.84 0.80
CA ALA A 40 8.86 -3.08 -0.44
C ALA A 40 10.18 -2.51 -0.99
N ALA A 41 11.29 -2.65 -0.25
CA ALA A 41 12.61 -2.22 -0.69
C ALA A 41 13.03 -2.97 -1.96
N GLY A 42 13.25 -2.22 -3.04
CA GLY A 42 13.65 -2.78 -4.33
C GLY A 42 12.50 -3.31 -5.19
N ILE A 43 11.25 -3.34 -4.69
CA ILE A 43 10.09 -3.69 -5.51
C ILE A 43 9.73 -2.48 -6.39
N PRO A 44 9.80 -2.60 -7.73
CA PRO A 44 9.41 -1.52 -8.63
C PRO A 44 7.89 -1.36 -8.70
N GLY A 45 7.43 -0.20 -9.17
CA GLY A 45 6.02 0.05 -9.45
C GLY A 45 5.28 0.85 -8.37
N THR A 46 3.96 0.85 -8.47
CA THR A 46 3.07 1.64 -7.62
C THR A 46 2.40 0.79 -6.56
N VAL A 47 1.90 1.42 -5.49
CA VAL A 47 1.16 0.74 -4.43
C VAL A 47 -0.13 0.09 -4.95
N GLY A 48 -0.82 0.69 -5.92
CA GLY A 48 -1.99 0.09 -6.56
C GLY A 48 -1.66 -1.22 -7.28
N GLY A 49 -0.54 -1.26 -8.00
CA GLY A 49 -0.04 -2.51 -8.60
C GLY A 49 0.41 -3.52 -7.54
N GLY A 50 1.02 -3.04 -6.45
CA GLY A 50 1.39 -3.85 -5.29
C GLY A 50 0.18 -4.53 -4.64
N ILE A 51 -0.91 -3.79 -4.43
CA ILE A 51 -2.19 -4.33 -3.93
C ILE A 51 -2.73 -5.37 -4.90
N PHE A 52 -2.80 -5.06 -6.20
CA PHE A 52 -3.32 -6.00 -7.19
C PHE A 52 -2.55 -7.33 -7.24
N MET A 53 -1.24 -7.30 -6.98
CA MET A 53 -0.35 -8.46 -7.10
C MET A 53 0.00 -9.11 -5.77
N ASN A 54 -0.53 -8.62 -4.65
CA ASN A 54 -0.04 -8.93 -3.30
C ASN A 54 1.50 -8.88 -3.23
N ALA A 55 2.11 -7.80 -3.74
CA ALA A 55 3.56 -7.74 -3.92
C ALA A 55 4.31 -7.96 -2.60
N GLY A 56 5.39 -8.74 -2.64
CA GLY A 56 6.22 -9.03 -1.47
C GLY A 56 7.61 -9.51 -1.82
N ALA A 57 8.47 -9.48 -0.81
CA ALA A 57 9.85 -9.95 -0.84
C ALA A 57 10.34 -10.20 0.60
N ASN A 58 11.37 -11.02 0.80
CA ASN A 58 12.06 -11.20 2.09
C ASN A 58 11.09 -11.36 3.28
N GLU A 59 10.14 -12.28 3.16
CA GLU A 59 9.14 -12.66 4.19
C GLU A 59 8.02 -11.65 4.51
N GLY A 60 7.91 -10.54 3.77
CA GLY A 60 6.78 -9.61 3.89
C GLY A 60 6.06 -9.34 2.57
N GLU A 61 4.74 -9.12 2.65
CA GLU A 61 3.84 -8.85 1.54
C GLU A 61 2.88 -7.69 1.85
N ILE A 62 2.24 -7.13 0.81
CA ILE A 62 1.22 -6.08 0.97
C ILE A 62 0.10 -6.49 1.93
N LYS A 63 -0.31 -7.76 1.91
CA LYS A 63 -1.34 -8.28 2.81
C LYS A 63 -0.98 -8.14 4.30
N ASP A 64 0.30 -8.00 4.64
CA ASP A 64 0.76 -7.94 6.04
C ASP A 64 0.62 -6.53 6.64
N VAL A 65 0.43 -5.50 5.79
CA VAL A 65 0.43 -4.08 6.19
C VAL A 65 -0.81 -3.31 5.78
N VAL A 66 -1.61 -3.83 4.84
CA VAL A 66 -2.79 -3.11 4.33
C VAL A 66 -3.96 -3.23 5.31
N ASP A 67 -4.61 -2.10 5.58
CA ASP A 67 -5.76 -1.98 6.50
C ASP A 67 -7.07 -1.79 5.72
N THR A 68 -7.07 -0.85 4.77
CA THR A 68 -8.22 -0.52 3.93
C THR A 68 -7.76 -0.12 2.53
N VAL A 69 -8.50 -0.56 1.52
CA VAL A 69 -8.30 -0.19 0.12
C VAL A 69 -9.55 0.48 -0.41
N TRP A 70 -9.42 1.71 -0.93
CA TRP A 70 -10.49 2.39 -1.63
C TRP A 70 -10.39 2.10 -3.12
N ILE A 71 -11.49 1.61 -3.70
CA ILE A 71 -11.60 1.33 -5.12
C ILE A 71 -12.73 2.16 -5.73
N TRP A 72 -12.62 2.45 -7.02
CA TRP A 72 -13.71 3.01 -7.79
C TRP A 72 -14.44 1.88 -8.51
N LEU A 73 -15.72 1.69 -8.21
CA LEU A 73 -16.56 0.66 -8.82
C LEU A 73 -17.95 1.24 -9.07
N ASP A 74 -18.47 1.05 -10.28
CA ASP A 74 -19.84 1.46 -10.67
C ASP A 74 -20.19 2.94 -10.40
N GLY A 75 -19.20 3.83 -10.47
CA GLY A 75 -19.40 5.27 -10.28
C GLY A 75 -19.31 5.74 -8.84
N GLU A 76 -19.00 4.84 -7.91
CA GLU A 76 -18.85 5.13 -6.49
C GLU A 76 -17.47 4.72 -5.97
N GLU A 77 -17.03 5.36 -4.88
CA GLU A 77 -15.85 4.95 -4.14
C GLU A 77 -16.28 3.98 -3.03
N ILE A 78 -15.69 2.78 -3.05
CA ILE A 78 -15.99 1.72 -2.08
C ILE A 78 -14.74 1.44 -1.27
N ALA A 79 -14.89 1.43 0.07
CA ALA A 79 -13.84 1.02 0.99
C ALA A 79 -13.93 -0.49 1.26
N ILE A 80 -12.83 -1.20 1.04
CA ILE A 80 -12.71 -2.64 1.31
C ILE A 80 -11.67 -2.82 2.42
N ASN A 81 -12.11 -3.34 3.56
CA ASN A 81 -11.22 -3.68 4.66
C ASN A 81 -10.38 -4.90 4.31
N ARG A 82 -9.16 -4.98 4.87
CA ARG A 82 -8.21 -6.08 4.69
C ARG A 82 -8.82 -7.48 4.79
N GLU A 83 -9.71 -7.68 5.75
CA GLU A 83 -10.37 -8.97 6.01
C GLU A 83 -11.24 -9.46 4.84
N ASN A 84 -11.75 -8.52 4.03
CA ASN A 84 -12.58 -8.80 2.86
C ASN A 84 -11.77 -8.88 1.56
N ILE A 85 -10.44 -8.82 1.63
CA ILE A 85 -9.54 -8.97 0.48
C ILE A 85 -8.90 -10.35 0.53
N ASN A 86 -9.25 -11.18 -0.44
CA ASN A 86 -8.65 -12.49 -0.64
C ASN A 86 -7.31 -12.34 -1.37
N PHE A 87 -6.26 -11.99 -0.63
CA PHE A 87 -4.90 -12.03 -1.16
C PHE A 87 -4.45 -13.48 -1.33
N GLU A 88 -3.99 -13.81 -2.53
CA GLU A 88 -3.34 -15.08 -2.83
C GLU A 88 -1.84 -14.85 -3.04
N TYR A 89 -1.05 -15.91 -2.81
CA TYR A 89 0.38 -15.89 -3.13
C TYR A 89 0.57 -15.94 -4.65
N ARG A 90 1.52 -15.16 -5.17
CA ARG A 90 1.83 -15.13 -6.61
C ARG A 90 3.02 -16.04 -6.96
#